data_AF-A0A2J8NGK1-F1
#
_entry.id   AF-A0A2J8NGK1-F1
#
_cell.length_a   1.000
_cell.length_b   1.000
_cell.length_c   1.000
_cell.angle_alpha   90.00
_cell.angle_beta   90.00
_cell.angle_gamma   90.00
#
_symmetry.space_group_name_H-M   'P 1'
#
loop_
_entity.id
_entity.type
_entity.pdbx_description
1 polymer ?
#
loop_
_entity_poly.entity_id
_entity_poly.type
_entity_poly.pdbx_seq_one_letter_code
_entity_poly.pdbx_strand_id
1 'polypeptide(L)'
;MASLLQDQLTTDQDLLLMQEGMPMHKVRSKSWKKLRYFRLQNDGMTVWHARQARGSAKPSFSISDVETIRNGHDSELLRSLAEELPLEQGFTVVFHGRR
;
A
#
# COMPACT_ATOMS: atom_id res chain seq x y z
N MET A 1 -15.10 -7.56 20.08
CA MET A 1 -13.90 -7.60 19.21
C MET A 1 -13.99 -6.59 18.06
N ALA A 2 -15.13 -6.48 17.35
CA ALA A 2 -15.29 -5.47 16.29
C ALA A 2 -15.18 -4.00 16.77
N SER A 3 -15.67 -3.68 17.98
CA SER A 3 -15.65 -2.30 18.49
C SER A 3 -14.23 -1.77 18.79
N LEU A 4 -13.33 -2.61 19.29
CA LEU A 4 -11.95 -2.22 19.60
C LEU A 4 -11.13 -1.91 18.34
N LEU A 5 -11.37 -2.64 17.24
CA LEU A 5 -10.73 -2.33 15.94
C LEU A 5 -11.28 -1.04 15.35
N GLN A 6 -12.60 -0.80 15.47
CA GLN A 6 -13.23 0.43 15.02
C GLN A 6 -12.69 1.66 15.77
N ASP A 7 -12.51 1.57 17.10
CA ASP A 7 -11.98 2.67 17.91
C ASP A 7 -10.50 2.98 17.59
N GLN A 8 -9.66 1.94 17.40
CA GLN A 8 -8.26 2.13 17.03
C GLN A 8 -8.10 2.73 15.62
N LEU A 9 -8.94 2.34 14.65
CA LEU A 9 -8.96 2.93 13.30
C LEU A 9 -9.29 4.43 13.31
N THR A 10 -10.02 4.91 14.32
CA THR A 10 -10.40 6.33 14.42
C THR A 10 -9.41 7.19 15.20
N THR A 11 -8.44 6.57 15.88
CA THR A 11 -7.51 7.28 16.78
C THR A 11 -6.05 7.16 16.35
N ASP A 12 -5.69 6.12 15.60
CA ASP A 12 -4.33 5.95 15.08
C ASP A 12 -4.09 6.88 13.88
N GLN A 13 -3.11 7.78 14.01
CA GLN A 13 -2.81 8.79 13.01
C GLN A 13 -2.33 8.19 11.68
N ASP A 14 -1.61 7.07 11.71
CA ASP A 14 -1.11 6.42 10.51
C ASP A 14 -2.26 5.76 9.75
N LEU A 15 -3.19 5.11 10.48
CA LEU A 15 -4.39 4.54 9.86
C LEU A 15 -5.28 5.62 9.23
N LEU A 16 -5.44 6.76 9.88
CA LEU A 16 -6.17 7.91 9.33
C LEU A 16 -5.52 8.44 8.05
N LEU A 17 -4.19 8.57 8.01
CA LEU A 17 -3.46 8.98 6.81
C LEU A 17 -3.58 7.93 5.69
N MET A 18 -3.51 6.64 6.02
CA MET A 18 -3.74 5.57 5.05
C MET A 18 -5.17 5.59 4.50
N GLN A 19 -6.16 5.99 5.30
CA GLN A 19 -7.57 6.14 4.90
C GLN A 19 -7.84 7.41 4.09
N GLU A 20 -7.10 8.50 4.29
CA GLU A 20 -7.11 9.63 3.37
C GLU A 20 -6.57 9.19 2.00
N GLY A 21 -5.51 8.38 2.02
CA GLY A 21 -4.87 7.81 0.87
C GLY A 21 -3.91 8.79 0.20
N MET A 22 -2.95 8.25 -0.54
CA MET A 22 -1.87 9.04 -1.12
C MET A 22 -1.41 8.50 -2.48
N PRO A 23 -0.87 9.36 -3.36
CA PRO A 23 -0.23 8.92 -4.57
C PRO A 23 1.14 8.29 -4.26
N MET A 24 1.38 7.09 -4.79
CA MET A 24 2.66 6.37 -4.69
C MET A 24 3.06 5.79 -6.05
N HIS A 25 4.36 5.60 -6.26
CA HIS A 25 4.87 4.92 -7.44
C HIS A 25 4.71 3.41 -7.31
N LYS A 26 3.74 2.83 -8.02
CA LYS A 26 3.65 1.37 -8.15
C LYS A 26 4.72 0.90 -9.15
N VAL A 27 5.69 0.16 -8.64
CA VAL A 27 6.80 -0.39 -9.44
C VAL A 27 6.49 -1.84 -9.79
N ARG A 28 6.60 -2.20 -11.07
CA ARG A 28 6.47 -3.59 -11.56
C ARG A 28 7.70 -4.07 -12.32
N SER A 29 8.47 -3.14 -12.89
CA SER A 29 9.74 -3.41 -13.54
C SER A 29 10.57 -2.11 -13.60
N LYS A 30 11.80 -2.19 -14.11
CA LYS A 30 12.65 -1.00 -14.30
C LYS A 30 11.99 0.06 -15.19
N SER A 31 11.20 -0.34 -16.19
CA SER A 31 10.52 0.58 -17.12
C SER A 31 9.06 0.85 -16.75
N TRP A 32 8.43 -0.02 -15.94
CA TRP A 32 7.05 0.17 -15.48
C TRP A 32 7.01 0.66 -14.04
N LYS A 33 6.88 1.98 -13.91
CA LYS A 33 6.73 2.71 -12.66
C LYS A 33 5.61 3.72 -12.88
N LYS A 34 4.47 3.56 -12.22
CA LYS A 34 3.31 4.43 -12.47
C LYS A 34 2.75 4.96 -11.17
N LEU A 35 2.46 6.27 -11.15
CA LEU A 35 1.74 6.90 -10.06
C LEU A 35 0.34 6.27 -9.91
N ARG A 36 0.03 5.80 -8.71
CA ARG A 36 -1.25 5.22 -8.33
C ARG A 36 -1.65 5.78 -6.99
N TYR A 37 -2.92 6.10 -6.82
CA TYR A 37 -3.47 6.38 -5.51
C TYR A 37 -3.69 5.07 -4.80
N PHE A 38 -3.23 4.96 -3.56
CA PHE A 38 -3.54 3.86 -2.66
C PHE A 38 -4.26 4.41 -1.44
N ARG A 39 -5.24 3.65 -0.96
CA ARG A 39 -6.03 4.03 0.21
C ARG A 39 -6.50 2.79 0.95
N LEU A 40 -6.35 2.81 2.27
CA LEU A 40 -7.01 1.87 3.17
C LEU A 40 -8.50 2.21 3.25
N GLN A 41 -9.37 1.23 3.08
CA GLN A 41 -10.81 1.48 3.16
C GLN A 41 -11.26 1.57 4.63
N ASN A 42 -12.48 2.07 4.82
CA ASN A 42 -13.05 2.31 6.16
C ASN A 42 -13.24 1.03 6.99
N ASP A 43 -13.16 -0.14 6.36
CA ASP A 43 -13.17 -1.43 7.06
C ASP A 43 -11.83 -1.76 7.74
N GLY A 44 -10.78 -0.96 7.50
CA GLY A 44 -9.43 -1.17 8.04
C GLY A 44 -8.74 -2.44 7.51
N MET A 45 -9.34 -3.11 6.54
CA MET A 45 -8.94 -4.47 6.13
C MET A 45 -8.75 -4.60 4.62
N THR A 46 -9.27 -3.67 3.83
CA THR A 46 -9.13 -3.69 2.38
C THR A 46 -8.40 -2.46 1.87
N VAL A 47 -7.54 -2.66 0.88
CA VAL A 47 -6.80 -1.60 0.22
C VAL A 47 -7.29 -1.47 -1.22
N TRP A 48 -7.60 -0.23 -1.60
CA TRP A 48 -7.95 0.14 -2.95
C TRP A 48 -6.79 0.90 -3.60
N HIS A 49 -6.49 0.61 -4.86
CA HIS A 49 -5.62 1.47 -5.66
C HIS A 49 -6.12 1.72 -7.08
N ALA A 50 -5.91 2.93 -7.57
CA ALA A 50 -6.35 3.35 -8.90
C ALA A 50 -5.43 4.40 -9.53
N ARG A 51 -5.70 4.73 -10.80
CA ARG A 51 -4.97 5.78 -11.53
C ARG A 51 -5.27 7.20 -11.01
N GLN A 52 -6.46 7.42 -10.47
CA GLN A 52 -6.92 8.73 -9.99
C GLN A 52 -7.44 8.58 -8.56
N ALA A 53 -7.43 9.68 -7.78
CA ALA A 53 -7.90 9.72 -6.40
C ALA A 53 -9.42 9.52 -6.25
N ARG A 54 -10.16 9.56 -7.36
CA ARG A 54 -11.62 9.51 -7.38
C ARG A 54 -12.12 8.11 -7.68
N GLY A 55 -13.19 7.73 -6.99
CA GLY A 55 -13.88 6.46 -7.16
C GLY A 55 -13.92 5.63 -5.87
N SER A 56 -15.07 5.04 -5.57
CA SER A 56 -15.17 3.89 -4.69
C SER A 56 -15.21 2.66 -5.58
N ALA A 57 -14.05 2.05 -5.84
CA ALA A 57 -14.01 0.82 -6.63
C ALA A 57 -13.84 -0.38 -5.71
N LYS A 58 -14.09 -1.57 -6.27
CA LYS A 58 -13.83 -2.85 -5.62
C LYS A 58 -12.43 -2.85 -4.96
N PRO A 59 -12.29 -3.42 -3.75
CA PRO A 59 -11.00 -3.66 -3.13
C PRO A 59 -9.99 -4.19 -4.13
N SER A 60 -8.79 -3.63 -4.11
CA SER A 60 -7.70 -4.21 -4.87
C SER A 60 -7.13 -5.43 -4.16
N PHE A 61 -7.06 -5.43 -2.83
CA PHE A 61 -6.62 -6.56 -2.02
C PHE A 61 -7.06 -6.45 -0.56
N SER A 62 -7.03 -7.56 0.18
CA SER A 62 -7.21 -7.56 1.64
C SER A 62 -5.86 -7.59 2.36
N ILE A 63 -5.78 -6.97 3.54
CA ILE A 63 -4.66 -7.14 4.46
C ILE A 63 -4.46 -8.60 4.83
N SER A 64 -5.52 -9.42 4.86
CA SER A 64 -5.43 -10.86 5.09
C SER A 64 -4.66 -11.60 3.99
N ASP A 65 -4.55 -11.03 2.79
CA ASP A 65 -3.77 -11.60 1.69
C ASP A 65 -2.27 -11.30 1.84
N VAL A 66 -1.88 -10.38 2.73
CA VAL A 66 -0.49 -9.92 2.91
C VAL A 66 0.22 -10.84 3.88
N GLU A 67 1.34 -11.41 3.44
CA GLU A 67 2.22 -12.23 4.26
C GLU A 67 3.17 -11.35 5.08
N THR A 68 3.81 -10.38 4.43
CA THR A 68 4.76 -9.48 5.10
C THR A 68 4.98 -8.19 4.31
N ILE A 69 5.53 -7.18 4.98
CA ILE A 69 6.02 -5.94 4.38
C ILE A 69 7.54 -5.94 4.47
N ARG A 70 8.20 -5.71 3.33
CA ARG A 70 9.65 -5.62 3.23
C ARG A 70 10.06 -4.17 2.97
N ASN A 71 11.17 -3.74 3.58
CA ASN A 71 11.71 -2.41 3.35
C ASN A 71 12.28 -2.30 1.93
N GLY A 72 12.42 -1.07 1.43
CA GLY A 72 12.93 -0.83 0.08
C GLY A 72 14.33 -1.42 -0.13
N HIS A 73 15.19 -1.36 0.87
CA HIS A 73 16.52 -1.96 0.85
C HIS A 73 16.50 -3.49 0.66
N ASP A 74 15.43 -4.18 1.06
CA ASP A 74 15.33 -5.63 0.91
C ASP A 74 14.88 -6.04 -0.49
N SER A 75 14.31 -5.11 -1.27
CA SER A 75 13.75 -5.38 -2.60
C SER A 75 14.80 -5.19 -3.70
N GLU A 76 15.12 -6.27 -4.42
CA GLU A 76 16.07 -6.22 -5.54
C GLU A 76 15.64 -5.22 -6.62
N LEU A 77 14.34 -5.20 -6.94
CA LEU A 77 13.80 -4.27 -7.93
C LEU A 77 13.94 -2.81 -7.49
N LEU A 78 13.63 -2.50 -6.22
CA LEU A 78 13.78 -1.13 -5.70
C LEU A 78 15.25 -0.74 -5.60
N ARG A 79 16.14 -1.62 -5.12
CA ARG A 79 17.59 -1.38 -5.13
C ARG A 79 18.11 -1.04 -6.52
N SER A 80 17.60 -1.70 -7.56
CA SER A 80 17.98 -1.40 -8.94
C SER A 80 17.51 -0.03 -9.46
N LEU A 81 16.71 0.69 -8.67
CA LEU A 81 16.13 2.00 -8.94
C LEU A 81 16.58 3.06 -7.92
N ALA A 82 17.57 2.77 -7.07
CA ALA A 82 17.98 3.64 -5.97
C ALA A 82 18.46 5.03 -6.41
N GLU A 83 18.94 5.18 -7.65
CA GLU A 83 19.31 6.48 -8.23
C GLU A 83 18.09 7.35 -8.58
N GLU A 84 16.92 6.74 -8.80
CA GLU A 84 15.68 7.43 -9.17
C GLU A 84 14.71 7.61 -8.00
N LEU A 85 14.68 6.64 -7.08
CA LEU A 85 13.72 6.56 -5.98
C LEU A 85 14.43 6.25 -4.66
N PRO A 86 14.21 7.03 -3.59
CA PRO A 86 14.81 6.78 -2.29
C PRO A 86 14.29 5.46 -1.69
N LEU A 87 15.22 4.59 -1.28
CA LEU A 87 14.90 3.25 -0.77
C LEU A 87 14.19 3.31 0.59
N GLU A 88 14.45 4.35 1.37
CA GLU A 88 13.89 4.60 2.69
C GLU A 88 12.39 4.89 2.63
N GLN A 89 11.90 5.38 1.48
CA GLN A 89 10.48 5.63 1.22
C GLN A 89 9.80 4.47 0.48
N GLY A 90 10.59 3.46 0.08
CA GLY A 90 10.12 2.29 -0.64
C GLY A 90 9.77 1.15 0.30
N PHE A 91 8.75 0.38 -0.07
CA PHE A 91 8.44 -0.89 0.56
C PHE A 91 7.86 -1.86 -0.47
N THR A 92 7.85 -3.15 -0.13
CA THR A 92 7.24 -4.21 -0.94
C THR A 92 6.21 -4.94 -0.10
N VAL A 93 4.97 -4.98 -0.59
CA VAL A 93 3.90 -5.83 -0.03
C VAL A 93 4.06 -7.23 -0.61
N VAL A 94 4.35 -8.22 0.25
CA VAL A 94 4.44 -9.63 -0.13
C VAL A 94 3.11 -10.28 0.15
N PHE A 95 2.52 -10.94 -0.86
CA PHE A 95 1.25 -11.64 -0.72
C PHE A 95 1.47 -13.12 -0.49
N HIS A 96 0.54 -13.76 0.21
CA HIS A 96 0.48 -15.21 0.28
C HIS A 96 0.27 -15.80 -1.12
N GLY A 97 1.11 -16.76 -1.49
CA GLY A 97 1.03 -17.43 -2.79
C GLY A 97 1.49 -16.54 -3.97
N ARG A 98 1.02 -16.87 -5.17
CA ARG A 98 1.39 -16.12 -6.40
C ARG A 98 0.29 -15.12 -6.75
N ARG A 99 0.65 -13.84 -6.85
CA ARG A 99 -0.26 -12.73 -7.14
C ARG A 99 0.39 -11.62 -7.97
#